data_AF-A0A2K6NKI9-F1
#
_entry.id   AF-A0A2K6NKI9-F1
#
_cell.length_a   1.000
_cell.length_b   1.000
_cell.length_c   1.000
_cell.angle_alpha   90.00
_cell.angle_beta   90.00
_cell.angle_gamma   90.00
#
_symmetry.space_group_name_H-M   'P 1'
#
loop_
_entity.id
_entity.type
_entity.pdbx_description
1 polymer ?
#
loop_
_entity_poly.entity_id
_entity_poly.type
_entity_poly.pdbx_seq_one_letter_code
_entity_poly.pdbx_strand_id
1 'polypeptide(L)' 'MSKPHSETRTAFIQTQKLHAAMADTFLEHTCHMDIDWPPIAARNTGIICTVDHQEHAHSHRKFCF' A
#
# COMPACT_ATOMS: atom_id res chain seq x y z
N MET A 1 8.40 -16.67 38.70
CA MET A 1 8.29 -17.37 37.40
C MET A 1 7.38 -16.57 36.49
N SER A 2 7.95 -15.62 35.75
CA SER A 2 7.25 -14.81 34.75
C SER A 2 7.02 -15.65 33.50
N LYS A 3 5.76 -15.77 33.09
CA LYS A 3 5.34 -16.44 31.86
C LYS A 3 5.74 -15.54 30.69
N PRO A 4 6.54 -15.99 29.69
CA PRO A 4 6.78 -15.18 28.52
C PRO A 4 5.47 -15.08 27.73
N HIS A 5 4.95 -13.87 27.65
CA HIS A 5 3.79 -13.52 26.85
C HIS A 5 4.20 -13.63 25.37
N SER A 6 3.82 -14.73 24.72
CA SER A 6 4.12 -14.97 23.31
C SER A 6 3.11 -14.23 22.42
N GLU A 7 3.23 -12.90 22.32
CA GLU A 7 2.39 -12.07 21.43
C GLU A 7 2.72 -12.24 19.94
N THR A 8 3.77 -12.99 19.61
CA THR A 8 4.32 -13.03 18.25
C THR A 8 3.76 -14.16 17.39
N ARG A 9 2.68 -14.85 17.79
CA ARG A 9 2.19 -16.05 17.08
C ARG A 9 1.00 -15.82 16.13
N THR A 10 0.45 -14.61 16.02
CA THR A 10 -0.75 -14.38 15.17
C THR A 10 -0.71 -13.14 14.27
N ALA A 11 0.45 -12.48 14.10
CA ALA A 11 0.56 -11.36 13.16
C ALA A 11 0.95 -11.85 11.75
N PHE A 12 0.14 -12.70 11.14
CA PHE A 12 0.26 -12.94 9.70
C PHE A 12 -0.40 -11.77 8.98
N ILE A 13 0.39 -10.73 8.72
CA ILE A 13 -0.03 -9.63 7.86
C ILE A 13 -0.05 -10.21 6.45
N GLN A 14 -1.25 -10.54 5.98
CA GLN A 14 -1.46 -10.81 4.57
C GLN A 14 -0.90 -9.62 3.76
N THR A 15 -0.47 -9.80 2.52
CA THR A 15 -0.02 -8.69 1.65
C THR A 15 -1.12 -8.39 0.63
N GLN A 16 -1.21 -7.18 0.06
CA GLN A 16 -2.28 -6.71 -0.87
C GLN A 16 -3.72 -6.34 -0.35
N LYS A 17 -3.89 -5.82 0.86
CA LYS A 17 -5.17 -5.59 1.57
C LYS A 17 -6.19 -6.75 1.53
N LEU A 18 -5.71 -7.99 1.38
CA LEU A 18 -6.55 -9.19 1.24
C LEU A 18 -7.53 -9.40 2.40
N HIS A 19 -7.13 -9.06 3.63
CA HIS A 19 -8.01 -9.18 4.80
C HIS A 19 -9.25 -8.28 4.69
N ALA A 20 -9.05 -7.00 4.36
CA ALA A 20 -10.15 -6.07 4.13
C ALA A 20 -10.97 -6.46 2.89
N ALA A 21 -10.34 -7.03 1.86
CA ALA A 21 -11.01 -7.47 0.62
C ALA A 21 -12.02 -8.62 0.83
N MET A 22 -12.01 -9.30 1.98
CA MET A 22 -12.97 -10.35 2.33
C MET A 22 -14.20 -9.84 3.11
N ALA A 23 -14.32 -8.53 3.38
CA ALA A 23 -15.47 -7.98 4.11
C ALA A 23 -16.78 -8.07 3.30
N ASP A 24 -17.90 -8.35 3.99
CA ASP A 24 -19.22 -8.54 3.37
C ASP A 24 -19.87 -7.22 2.94
N THR A 25 -19.48 -6.11 3.59
CA THR A 25 -19.99 -4.77 3.28
C THR A 25 -18.89 -3.76 2.98
N PHE A 26 -19.25 -2.72 2.23
CA PHE A 26 -18.35 -1.59 1.97
C PHE A 26 -17.92 -0.89 3.27
N LEU A 27 -18.84 -0.76 4.24
CA LEU A 27 -18.54 -0.12 5.51
C LEU A 27 -17.47 -0.92 6.28
N GLU A 28 -17.65 -2.23 6.41
CA GLU A 28 -16.68 -3.12 7.06
C GLU A 28 -15.32 -3.09 6.33
N HIS A 29 -15.32 -3.11 4.99
CA HIS A 29 -14.08 -2.98 4.22
C HIS A 29 -13.29 -1.71 4.58
N THR A 30 -13.99 -0.57 4.69
CA THR A 30 -13.34 0.69 5.08
C THR A 30 -12.86 0.68 6.53
N CYS A 31 -13.63 0.10 7.45
CA CYS A 31 -13.24 -0.04 8.86
C CYS A 31 -12.04 -0.98 9.05
N HIS A 32 -11.81 -1.92 8.13
CA HIS A 32 -10.67 -2.84 8.14
C HIS A 32 -9.46 -2.36 7.33
N MET A 33 -9.47 -1.15 6.76
CA MET A 33 -8.29 -0.59 6.11
C MET A 33 -7.24 -0.19 7.15
N ASP A 34 -6.14 -0.93 7.16
CA ASP A 34 -4.96 -0.67 7.99
C ASP A 34 -3.90 0.14 7.22
N ILE A 35 -3.35 1.19 7.85
CA ILE A 35 -2.29 2.05 7.30
C ILE A 35 -0.91 1.39 7.42
N ASP A 36 -0.74 0.45 8.34
CA ASP A 36 0.51 -0.25 8.58
C ASP A 36 0.72 -1.39 7.55
N TRP A 37 -0.30 -1.65 6.71
CA TRP A 37 -0.23 -2.64 5.65
C TRP A 37 0.48 -2.08 4.40
N PRO A 38 1.63 -2.66 3.98
CA PRO A 38 2.32 -2.23 2.77
C PRO A 38 1.56 -2.64 1.48
N PRO A 39 1.45 -1.74 0.48
CA PRO A 39 0.85 -2.09 -0.81
C PRO A 39 1.71 -3.11 -1.57
N ILE A 40 1.17 -3.64 -2.67
CA ILE A 40 1.99 -4.39 -3.64
C ILE A 40 3.03 -3.47 -4.29
N ALA A 41 4.16 -4.05 -4.68
CA ALA A 41 5.22 -3.33 -5.40
C ALA A 41 4.77 -2.83 -6.78
N ALA A 42 3.81 -3.52 -7.42
CA ALA A 42 3.31 -3.13 -8.73
C ALA A 42 2.29 -2.00 -8.61
N ARG A 43 2.51 -0.91 -9.35
CA ARG A 43 1.53 0.14 -9.54
C ARG A 43 0.77 -0.10 -10.84
N ASN A 44 -0.52 -0.42 -10.74
CA ASN A 44 -1.34 -0.73 -11.92
C ASN A 44 -1.86 0.51 -12.66
N THR A 45 -1.80 1.69 -12.02
CA THR A 45 -2.29 2.95 -12.59
C THR A 45 -1.10 3.83 -13.00
N GLY A 46 -0.94 4.14 -14.28
CA GLY A 46 0.14 5.01 -14.75
C GLY A 46 0.03 6.46 -14.26
N ILE A 47 1.15 7.20 -14.27
CA ILE A 47 1.17 8.66 -14.07
C ILE A 47 1.24 9.35 -15.43
N ILE A 48 0.39 10.35 -15.64
CA ILE A 48 0.52 11.31 -16.74
C ILE A 48 0.90 12.66 -16.14
N CYS A 49 2.05 13.20 -16.56
CA CYS A 49 2.54 14.50 -16.12
C CYS A 49 2.49 15.50 -17.28
N THR A 50 1.96 16.70 -17.02
CA THR A 50 2.14 17.84 -17.92
C THR A 50 3.57 18.36 -17.75
N VAL A 51 4.30 18.52 -18.86
CA VAL A 51 5.65 19.07 -18.83
C VAL A 51 5.57 20.58 -19.01
N ASP A 52 6.11 21.33 -18.06
CA ASP A 52 6.34 22.77 -18.15
C ASP A 52 7.85 23.09 -18.28
N HIS A 53 8.20 24.33 -18.58
CA HIS A 53 9.59 24.71 -18.90
C HIS A 53 10.58 24.54 -17.73
N GLN A 54 10.10 24.38 -16.51
CA GLN A 54 10.94 24.12 -15.33
C GLN A 54 11.62 22.74 -15.41
N GLU A 55 10.98 21.76 -16.06
CA GLU A 55 11.47 20.38 -16.19
C GLU A 55 12.49 20.18 -17.33
N HIS A 56 12.61 21.17 -18.25
CA HIS A 56 13.44 21.02 -19.45
C HIS A 56 14.95 21.01 -19.17
N ALA A 57 15.40 21.53 -18.02
CA ALA A 57 16.81 21.53 -17.64
C ALA A 57 17.37 20.14 -17.28
N HIS A 58 16.53 19.14 -17.02
CA HIS A 58 16.95 17.79 -16.58
C HIS A 58 16.29 16.62 -17.30
N SER A 59 15.48 16.87 -18.34
CA SER A 59 14.66 15.82 -18.98
C SER A 59 15.36 15.17 -20.19
N HIS A 60 16.37 14.35 -19.93
CA HIS A 60 16.64 13.22 -20.82
C HIS A 60 15.84 12.02 -20.29
N ARG A 61 14.59 11.89 -20.76
CA ARG A 61 13.66 10.75 -20.55
C ARG A 61 13.32 10.40 -19.09
N LYS A 62 12.34 11.11 -18.51
CA LYS A 62 11.62 10.63 -17.32
C LYS A 62 10.18 10.29 -17.69
N PHE A 63 9.88 9.00 -17.84
CA PHE A 63 8.53 8.51 -17.63
C PHE A 63 8.36 8.35 -16.11
N CYS A 64 7.41 9.07 -15.51
CA CYS A 64 7.13 8.96 -14.08
C CYS A 64 6.36 7.66 -13.84
N PHE A 65 7.01 6.69 -13.19
CA PHE A 65 6.39 5.44 -12.72
C PHE A 65 5.67 5.68 -11.39
#